data_AF-A0A1Y4WHU1-F1
#
_entry.id   AF-A0A1Y4WHU1-F1
#
_cell.length_a   1.000
_cell.length_b   1.000
_cell.length_c   1.000
_cell.angle_alpha   90.00
_cell.angle_beta   90.00
_cell.angle_gamma   90.00
#
_symmetry.space_group_name_H-M   'P 1'
#
loop_
_entity.id
_entity.type
_entity.pdbx_description
1 polymer ?
#
loop_
_entity_poly.entity_id
_entity_poly.type
_entity_poly.pdbx_seq_one_letter_code
_entity_poly.pdbx_strand_id
1 'polypeptide(L)'
;MASIRCPHCGAPVMLRGSRWECGYCGDFGSITSLQPSERAKLAQACAPSVRITVTVTEEEAPPSPACAEPEAAEAPRFSRAELEDMIRRWDLEQNEWACRDLLIAAFPQAAGRWSAEELAEMDTMDLLVETGRQDPETALRMVELLLSTAEGHLQEPEAAYQLLGWDMSDLLVSEEMLPLLVREVKENGRLARQLFQSAYVGRPQEELLNACGRLGERELQRRLLELLARNPFPHDPPELEP
;
A
#
# COMPACT_ATOMS: atom_id res chain seq x y z
N MET A 1 -25.06 -13.76 -4.82
CA MET A 1 -23.74 -14.42 -4.95
C MET A 1 -22.70 -13.35 -4.73
N ALA A 2 -21.83 -13.49 -3.74
CA ALA A 2 -20.76 -12.51 -3.54
C ALA A 2 -19.81 -12.60 -4.75
N SER A 3 -19.71 -11.50 -5.51
CA SER A 3 -18.81 -11.42 -6.65
C SER A 3 -17.45 -10.95 -6.14
N ILE A 4 -16.45 -11.81 -6.26
CA ILE A 4 -15.07 -11.47 -5.93
C ILE A 4 -14.50 -10.54 -6.99
N ARG A 5 -13.76 -9.52 -6.56
CA ARG A 5 -13.11 -8.56 -7.47
C ARG A 5 -11.66 -8.92 -7.73
N CYS A 6 -11.22 -8.66 -8.97
CA CYS A 6 -9.84 -8.81 -9.40
C CYS A 6 -8.98 -7.80 -8.66
N PRO A 7 -7.90 -8.22 -7.99
CA PRO A 7 -6.97 -7.30 -7.32
C PRO A 7 -6.37 -6.29 -8.31
N HIS A 8 -6.12 -6.71 -9.54
CA HIS A 8 -5.45 -5.87 -10.53
C HIS A 8 -6.36 -4.82 -11.20
N CYS A 9 -7.63 -5.15 -11.47
CA CYS A 9 -8.51 -4.25 -12.26
C CYS A 9 -9.93 -4.05 -11.69
N GLY A 10 -10.25 -4.64 -10.54
CA GLY A 10 -11.55 -4.50 -9.88
C GLY A 10 -12.74 -5.19 -10.57
N ALA A 11 -12.52 -5.78 -11.76
CA ALA A 11 -13.51 -6.55 -12.50
C ALA A 11 -13.85 -7.86 -11.77
N PRO A 12 -15.06 -8.42 -11.94
CA PRO A 12 -15.43 -9.67 -11.30
C PRO A 12 -14.57 -10.85 -11.80
N VAL A 13 -14.10 -11.70 -10.88
CA VAL A 13 -13.31 -12.90 -11.20
C VAL A 13 -14.19 -14.16 -11.21
N MET A 14 -13.78 -15.14 -12.02
CA MET A 14 -14.31 -16.50 -12.01
C MET A 14 -13.54 -17.36 -11.02
N LEU A 15 -14.24 -18.13 -10.20
CA LEU A 15 -13.63 -19.05 -9.23
C LEU A 15 -13.62 -20.47 -9.78
N ARG A 16 -12.47 -21.14 -9.73
CA ARG A 16 -12.28 -22.54 -10.11
C ARG A 16 -11.52 -23.28 -9.01
N GLY A 17 -12.27 -23.95 -8.12
CA GLY A 17 -11.69 -24.62 -6.96
C GLY A 17 -11.02 -23.62 -6.02
N SER A 18 -9.71 -23.77 -5.81
CA SER A 18 -8.88 -22.87 -4.98
C SER A 18 -8.23 -21.72 -5.74
N ARG A 19 -8.59 -21.50 -7.02
CA ARG A 19 -8.03 -20.45 -7.87
C ARG A 19 -9.10 -19.48 -8.36
N TRP A 20 -8.68 -18.26 -8.64
CA TRP A 20 -9.48 -17.23 -9.29
C TRP A 20 -8.83 -16.80 -10.62
N GLU A 21 -9.66 -16.36 -11.56
CA GLU A 21 -9.26 -15.93 -12.90
C GLU A 21 -10.10 -14.71 -13.31
N CYS A 22 -9.44 -13.62 -13.69
CA CYS A 22 -10.10 -12.44 -14.22
C CYS A 22 -10.29 -12.56 -15.73
N GLY A 23 -11.53 -12.67 -16.18
CA GLY A 23 -11.86 -12.70 -17.61
C GLY A 23 -11.68 -11.36 -18.34
N TYR A 24 -11.32 -10.29 -17.63
CA TYR A 24 -11.14 -8.95 -18.22
C TYR A 24 -9.66 -8.65 -18.51
N CYS A 25 -8.80 -8.67 -17.50
CA CYS A 25 -7.36 -8.41 -17.66
C CYS A 25 -6.51 -9.68 -17.86
N GLY A 26 -7.09 -10.88 -17.66
CA GLY A 26 -6.37 -12.15 -17.77
C GLY A 26 -5.53 -12.53 -16.55
N ASP A 27 -5.57 -11.74 -15.47
CA ASP A 27 -4.88 -12.03 -14.22
C ASP A 27 -5.49 -13.25 -13.51
N PHE A 28 -4.67 -14.02 -12.80
CA PHE A 28 -5.11 -15.23 -12.10
C PHE A 28 -4.24 -15.50 -10.88
N GLY A 29 -4.84 -16.14 -9.87
CA GLY A 29 -4.13 -16.41 -8.63
C GLY A 29 -4.80 -17.46 -7.75
N SER A 30 -4.15 -17.74 -6.63
CA SER A 30 -4.76 -18.55 -5.56
C SER A 30 -5.78 -17.71 -4.80
N ILE A 31 -6.84 -18.31 -4.27
CA ILE A 31 -7.78 -17.61 -3.36
C ILE A 31 -7.04 -16.97 -2.17
N THR A 32 -5.93 -17.57 -1.72
CA THR A 32 -5.08 -17.02 -0.65
C THR A 32 -4.40 -15.71 -1.02
N SER A 33 -4.23 -15.42 -2.32
CA SER A 33 -3.63 -14.16 -2.80
C SER A 33 -4.64 -13.02 -2.95
N LEU A 34 -5.94 -13.27 -2.73
CA LEU A 34 -6.95 -12.22 -2.73
C LEU A 34 -6.82 -11.36 -1.47
N GLN A 35 -7.36 -10.13 -1.52
CA GLN A 35 -7.48 -9.32 -0.32
C GLN A 35 -8.35 -10.01 0.75
N PRO A 36 -8.08 -9.80 2.06
CA PRO A 36 -8.87 -10.40 3.14
C PRO A 36 -10.37 -10.08 3.07
N SER A 37 -10.74 -8.88 2.63
CA SER A 37 -12.14 -8.47 2.40
C SER A 37 -12.83 -9.34 1.34
N GLU A 38 -12.13 -9.66 0.26
CA GLU A 38 -12.57 -10.58 -0.79
C GLU A 38 -12.58 -12.04 -0.31
N ARG A 39 -11.59 -12.45 0.49
CA ARG A 39 -11.60 -13.77 1.16
C ARG A 39 -12.74 -13.90 2.17
N ALA A 40 -13.11 -12.82 2.86
CA ALA A 40 -14.22 -12.79 3.80
C ALA A 40 -15.57 -12.91 3.07
N LYS A 41 -15.70 -12.33 1.87
CA LYS A 41 -16.86 -12.54 1.00
C LYS A 41 -17.04 -14.00 0.59
N LEU A 42 -15.93 -14.71 0.30
CA LEU A 42 -15.93 -16.16 0.07
C LEU A 42 -16.37 -16.93 1.33
N ALA A 43 -15.82 -16.57 2.49
CA ALA A 43 -16.16 -17.21 3.76
C ALA A 43 -17.63 -16.99 4.17
N GLN A 44 -18.16 -15.77 3.97
CA GLN A 44 -19.57 -15.43 4.24
C GLN A 44 -20.53 -16.14 3.29
N ALA A 45 -20.13 -16.37 2.03
CA ALA A 45 -20.92 -17.18 1.11
C ALA A 45 -21.00 -18.67 1.52
N CYS A 46 -20.03 -19.14 2.34
CA CYS A 46 -19.99 -20.50 2.87
C CYS A 46 -20.52 -20.63 4.31
N ALA A 47 -20.83 -19.52 4.99
CA ALA A 47 -21.31 -19.55 6.37
C ALA A 47 -22.82 -19.83 6.45
N PRO A 48 -23.27 -20.81 7.25
CA PRO A 48 -24.70 -21.01 7.50
C PRO A 48 -25.26 -19.81 8.29
N SER A 49 -26.29 -19.14 7.75
CA SER A 49 -26.88 -17.98 8.43
C SER A 49 -27.71 -18.42 9.63
N VAL A 50 -27.41 -17.90 10.82
CA VAL A 50 -28.31 -17.96 11.99
C VAL A 50 -29.04 -16.63 12.08
N ARG A 51 -30.38 -16.66 12.02
CA ARG A 51 -31.23 -15.49 12.25
C ARG A 51 -31.58 -15.42 13.73
N ILE A 52 -31.12 -14.37 14.41
CA ILE A 52 -31.54 -14.03 15.77
C ILE A 52 -32.49 -12.84 15.67
N THR A 53 -33.72 -13.03 16.14
CA THR A 53 -34.74 -11.98 16.18
C THR A 53 -34.80 -11.43 17.60
N VAL A 54 -34.48 -10.16 17.79
CA VAL A 54 -34.62 -9.45 19.07
C VAL A 54 -35.81 -8.50 18.97
N THR A 55 -36.81 -8.72 19.81
CA THR A 55 -37.95 -7.80 20.01
C THR A 55 -37.63 -6.86 21.16
N VAL A 56 -37.60 -5.55 20.88
CA VAL A 56 -37.47 -4.48 21.88
C VAL A 56 -38.86 -3.94 22.17
N THR A 57 -39.22 -3.83 23.45
CA THR A 57 -40.40 -3.09 23.93
C THR A 57 -39.97 -1.70 24.37
N GLU A 58 -40.50 -0.68 23.70
CA GLU A 58 -40.28 0.73 24.00
C GLU A 58 -41.17 1.19 25.18
N GLU A 59 -40.59 1.92 26.13
CA GLU A 59 -41.33 2.71 27.11
C GLU A 59 -40.77 4.15 27.02
N GLU A 60 -41.59 5.08 26.54
CA GLU A 60 -41.23 6.49 26.30
C GLU A 60 -41.24 7.32 27.60
N ALA A 61 -40.25 8.20 27.77
CA ALA A 61 -40.33 9.41 28.58
C ALA A 61 -39.38 10.52 28.02
N PRO A 62 -39.68 11.82 28.23
CA PRO A 62 -39.45 12.90 27.26
C PRO A 62 -38.09 13.64 27.37
N PRO A 63 -37.74 14.53 26.41
CA PRO A 63 -36.36 14.99 26.21
C PRO A 63 -36.00 16.37 26.80
N SER A 64 -34.67 16.60 26.83
CA SER A 64 -33.88 17.86 26.88
C SER A 64 -33.39 18.40 28.23
N PRO A 65 -32.33 19.24 28.26
CA PRO A 65 -31.15 19.32 27.35
C PRO A 65 -29.82 19.52 28.12
N ALA A 66 -28.70 18.92 27.69
CA ALA A 66 -27.37 19.47 28.03
C ALA A 66 -26.25 18.79 27.23
N CYS A 67 -25.41 19.62 26.62
CA CYS A 67 -23.99 19.39 26.34
C CYS A 67 -23.67 18.15 25.48
N ALA A 68 -23.63 18.36 24.16
CA ALA A 68 -22.78 17.55 23.30
C ALA A 68 -21.33 17.76 23.76
N GLU A 69 -20.77 16.77 24.45
CA GLU A 69 -19.33 16.62 24.55
C GLU A 69 -18.78 16.38 23.14
N PRO A 70 -17.65 16.99 22.75
CA PRO A 70 -17.02 16.60 21.49
C PRO A 70 -16.63 15.13 21.62
N GLU A 71 -17.08 14.30 20.68
CA GLU A 71 -16.61 12.92 20.55
C GLU A 71 -15.09 12.96 20.57
N ALA A 72 -14.51 12.50 21.68
CA ALA A 72 -13.08 12.46 21.86
C ALA A 72 -12.55 11.56 20.74
N ALA A 73 -11.77 12.14 19.83
CA ALA A 73 -11.03 11.38 18.82
C ALA A 73 -10.38 10.19 19.54
N GLU A 74 -10.83 8.98 19.21
CA GLU A 74 -10.31 7.76 19.82
C GLU A 74 -8.79 7.79 19.70
N ALA A 75 -8.09 7.67 20.82
CA ALA A 75 -6.64 7.72 20.82
C ALA A 75 -6.10 6.66 19.84
N PRO A 76 -5.03 6.95 19.07
CA PRO A 76 -4.44 5.97 18.15
C PRO A 76 -4.18 4.66 18.89
N ARG A 77 -4.71 3.56 18.35
CA ARG A 77 -4.64 2.23 18.97
C ARG A 77 -3.20 1.79 19.27
N PHE A 78 -2.26 2.23 18.45
CA PHE A 78 -0.83 1.96 18.58
C PHE A 78 -0.03 3.27 18.50
N SER A 79 1.02 3.37 19.30
CA SER A 79 2.00 4.45 19.20
C SER A 79 2.87 4.28 17.95
N ARG A 80 3.49 5.39 17.50
CA ARG A 80 4.45 5.36 16.39
C ARG A 80 5.56 4.31 16.59
N ALA A 81 6.09 4.19 17.80
CA ALA A 81 7.17 3.24 18.09
C ALA A 81 6.71 1.78 17.97
N GLU A 82 5.48 1.48 18.38
CA GLU A 82 4.89 0.14 18.22
C GLU A 82 4.67 -0.18 16.75
N LEU A 83 4.20 0.79 15.95
CA LEU A 83 4.02 0.63 14.50
C LEU A 83 5.35 0.42 13.77
N GLU A 84 6.38 1.19 14.12
CA GLU A 84 7.73 0.98 13.58
C GLU A 84 8.29 -0.40 13.96
N ASP A 85 8.03 -0.89 15.17
CA ASP A 85 8.47 -2.22 15.60
C ASP A 85 7.73 -3.34 14.87
N MET A 86 6.42 -3.21 14.66
CA MET A 86 5.62 -4.14 13.86
C MET A 86 6.19 -4.28 12.44
N ILE A 87 6.46 -3.17 11.76
CA ILE A 87 6.99 -3.17 10.39
C ILE A 87 8.44 -3.68 10.36
N ARG A 88 9.27 -3.31 11.34
CA ARG A 88 10.67 -3.78 11.44
C ARG A 88 10.79 -5.28 11.61
N ARG A 89 9.81 -5.91 12.26
CA ARG A 89 9.71 -7.37 12.42
C ARG A 89 8.84 -8.04 11.35
N TRP A 90 8.20 -7.23 10.51
CA TRP A 90 7.16 -7.64 9.55
C TRP A 90 6.04 -8.47 10.18
N ASP A 91 5.67 -8.12 11.42
CA ASP A 91 4.62 -8.76 12.22
C ASP A 91 3.36 -7.90 12.18
N LEU A 92 2.58 -8.08 11.10
CA LEU A 92 1.40 -7.27 10.79
C LEU A 92 0.08 -7.94 11.21
N GLU A 93 0.13 -9.07 11.94
CA GLU A 93 -1.07 -9.81 12.33
C GLU A 93 -2.00 -9.00 13.24
N GLN A 94 -1.41 -8.18 14.11
CA GLN A 94 -2.14 -7.33 15.06
C GLN A 94 -2.65 -6.03 14.46
N ASN A 95 -2.04 -5.59 13.35
CA ASN A 95 -2.43 -4.42 12.61
C ASN A 95 -2.03 -4.56 11.13
N GLU A 96 -2.98 -5.02 10.31
CA GLU A 96 -2.77 -5.13 8.86
C GLU A 96 -2.51 -3.76 8.21
N TRP A 97 -2.93 -2.67 8.86
CA TRP A 97 -2.76 -1.29 8.41
C TRP A 97 -1.53 -0.61 9.02
N ALA A 98 -0.58 -1.36 9.61
CA ALA A 98 0.55 -0.76 10.32
C ALA A 98 1.35 0.23 9.46
N CYS A 99 1.52 -0.05 8.16
CA CYS A 99 2.18 0.86 7.21
C CYS A 99 1.44 2.22 7.13
N ARG A 100 0.14 2.20 6.83
CA ARG A 100 -0.71 3.40 6.79
C ARG A 100 -0.71 4.13 8.13
N ASP A 101 -0.94 3.41 9.21
CA ASP A 101 -1.04 4.00 10.55
C ASP A 101 0.30 4.62 10.98
N LEU A 102 1.44 4.03 10.58
CA LEU A 102 2.76 4.63 10.77
C LEU A 102 2.85 5.96 10.03
N LEU A 103 2.41 6.02 8.78
CA LEU A 103 2.43 7.26 7.99
C LEU A 103 1.55 8.34 8.62
N ILE A 104 0.34 7.99 9.08
CA ILE A 104 -0.55 8.92 9.78
C ILE A 104 0.12 9.46 11.06
N ALA A 105 0.72 8.57 11.86
CA ALA A 105 1.38 8.94 13.11
C ALA A 105 2.67 9.76 12.89
N ALA A 106 3.41 9.49 11.81
CA ALA A 106 4.67 10.18 11.50
C ALA A 106 4.47 11.51 10.77
N PHE A 107 3.37 11.67 10.03
CA PHE A 107 3.07 12.85 9.21
C PHE A 107 1.68 13.42 9.51
N PRO A 108 1.40 13.86 10.76
CA PRO A 108 0.07 14.31 11.17
C PRO A 108 -0.42 15.54 10.40
N GLN A 109 0.49 16.41 9.91
CA GLN A 109 0.08 17.55 9.09
C GLN A 109 -0.42 17.14 7.70
N ALA A 110 0.13 16.06 7.13
CA ALA A 110 -0.36 15.51 5.86
C ALA A 110 -1.67 14.77 6.07
N ALA A 111 -1.74 13.92 7.10
CA ALA A 111 -2.94 13.17 7.44
C ALA A 111 -4.12 14.07 7.83
N GLY A 112 -3.86 15.22 8.48
CA GLY A 112 -4.90 16.18 8.88
C GLY A 112 -5.64 16.88 7.74
N ARG A 113 -5.36 16.53 6.49
CA ARG A 113 -6.13 16.96 5.31
C ARG A 113 -7.43 16.18 5.13
N TRP A 114 -7.50 15.00 5.73
CA TRP A 114 -8.66 14.12 5.72
C TRP A 114 -9.25 14.00 7.12
N SER A 115 -10.56 13.79 7.18
CA SER A 115 -11.25 13.40 8.40
C SER A 115 -10.85 12.00 8.86
N ALA A 116 -11.15 11.66 10.11
CA ALA A 116 -10.88 10.32 10.64
C ALA A 116 -11.65 9.21 9.88
N GLU A 117 -12.85 9.52 9.37
CA GLU A 117 -13.66 8.59 8.56
C GLU A 117 -13.01 8.34 7.21
N GLU A 118 -12.59 9.40 6.51
CA GLU A 118 -11.87 9.29 5.23
C GLU A 118 -10.56 8.50 5.41
N LEU A 119 -9.76 8.80 6.43
CA LEU A 119 -8.51 8.06 6.70
C LEU A 119 -8.75 6.58 7.03
N ALA A 120 -9.89 6.23 7.62
CA ALA A 120 -10.22 4.84 7.93
C ALA A 120 -10.53 4.02 6.67
N GLU A 121 -11.05 4.67 5.62
CA GLU A 121 -11.34 4.05 4.33
C GLU A 121 -10.10 3.91 3.42
N MET A 122 -9.10 4.77 3.61
CA MET A 122 -7.86 4.75 2.83
C MET A 122 -6.96 3.58 3.22
N ASP A 123 -6.40 2.89 2.23
CA ASP A 123 -5.26 2.00 2.45
C ASP A 123 -3.91 2.76 2.38
N THR A 124 -2.78 2.04 2.50
CA THR A 124 -1.45 2.63 2.39
C THR A 124 -1.22 3.28 1.02
N MET A 125 -1.73 2.67 -0.04
CA MET A 125 -1.58 3.16 -1.42
C MET A 125 -2.39 4.42 -1.65
N ASP A 126 -3.66 4.42 -1.25
CA ASP A 126 -4.54 5.59 -1.32
C ASP A 126 -3.89 6.78 -0.58
N LEU A 127 -3.39 6.56 0.64
CA LEU A 127 -2.76 7.63 1.42
C LEU A 127 -1.52 8.19 0.72
N LEU A 128 -0.67 7.31 0.17
CA LEU A 128 0.54 7.71 -0.55
C LEU A 128 0.23 8.47 -1.84
N VAL A 129 -0.71 7.97 -2.65
CA VAL A 129 -1.10 8.57 -3.93
C VAL A 129 -1.80 9.91 -3.71
N GLU A 130 -2.77 9.99 -2.80
CA GLU A 130 -3.50 11.24 -2.54
C GLU A 130 -2.60 12.29 -1.89
N THR A 131 -1.68 11.88 -1.01
CA THR A 131 -0.63 12.79 -0.51
C THR A 131 0.25 13.26 -1.65
N GLY A 132 0.68 12.36 -2.54
CA GLY A 132 1.56 12.66 -3.67
C GLY A 132 0.98 13.67 -4.66
N ARG A 133 -0.33 13.60 -4.93
CA ARG A 133 -1.02 14.57 -5.80
C ARG A 133 -1.00 16.00 -5.26
N GLN A 134 -0.95 16.15 -3.94
CA GLN A 134 -1.04 17.45 -3.29
C GLN A 134 0.33 17.97 -2.82
N ASP A 135 1.22 17.07 -2.41
CA ASP A 135 2.52 17.34 -1.82
C ASP A 135 3.47 16.14 -2.05
N PRO A 136 4.06 16.04 -3.26
CA PRO A 136 4.87 14.89 -3.63
C PRO A 136 6.17 14.80 -2.82
N GLU A 137 6.72 15.90 -2.33
CA GLU A 137 7.87 15.86 -1.41
C GLU A 137 7.52 15.19 -0.08
N THR A 138 6.32 15.41 0.45
CA THR A 138 5.87 14.71 1.66
C THR A 138 5.62 13.23 1.39
N ALA A 139 5.00 12.88 0.26
CA ALA A 139 4.81 11.48 -0.12
C ALA A 139 6.14 10.74 -0.32
N LEU A 140 7.17 11.39 -0.88
CA LEU A 140 8.51 10.83 -0.98
C LEU A 140 9.11 10.53 0.39
N ARG A 141 8.96 11.44 1.37
CA ARG A 141 9.42 11.18 2.75
C ARG A 141 8.67 10.02 3.41
N MET A 142 7.39 9.82 3.07
CA MET A 142 6.60 8.67 3.54
C MET A 142 7.15 7.36 2.97
N VAL A 143 7.45 7.33 1.67
CA VAL A 143 8.10 6.18 1.00
C VAL A 143 9.43 5.85 1.67
N GLU A 144 10.28 6.85 1.88
CA GLU A 144 11.57 6.66 2.54
C GLU A 144 11.42 6.11 3.95
N LEU A 145 10.43 6.58 4.72
CA LEU A 145 10.16 6.06 6.06
C LEU A 145 9.79 4.58 6.02
N LEU A 146 8.86 4.17 5.15
CA LEU A 146 8.43 2.77 5.05
C LEU A 146 9.58 1.87 4.62
N LEU A 147 10.29 2.23 3.55
CA LEU A 147 11.44 1.46 3.07
C LEU A 147 12.54 1.37 4.13
N SER A 148 12.77 2.46 4.88
CA SER A 148 13.76 2.48 5.95
C SER A 148 13.38 1.61 7.14
N THR A 149 12.08 1.52 7.45
CA THR A 149 11.57 0.76 8.57
C THR A 149 11.53 -0.73 8.24
N ALA A 150 11.14 -1.08 7.03
CA ALA A 150 11.10 -2.45 6.55
C ALA A 150 12.48 -3.03 6.21
N GLU A 151 13.44 -2.18 5.80
CA GLU A 151 14.82 -2.47 5.38
C GLU A 151 15.16 -3.94 5.06
N GLY A 152 15.41 -4.79 6.07
CA GLY A 152 15.78 -6.20 5.87
C GLY A 152 14.71 -7.01 5.12
N HIS A 153 13.43 -6.73 5.36
CA HIS A 153 12.30 -7.37 4.71
C HIS A 153 12.16 -7.01 3.22
N LEU A 154 12.87 -5.98 2.73
CA LEU A 154 12.95 -5.75 1.28
C LEU A 154 13.66 -6.88 0.53
N GLN A 155 14.34 -7.80 1.23
CA GLN A 155 14.94 -9.01 0.65
C GLN A 155 13.97 -10.22 0.65
N GLU A 156 12.76 -10.05 1.18
CA GLU A 156 11.73 -11.08 1.21
C GLU A 156 10.71 -10.81 0.10
N PRO A 157 10.45 -11.76 -0.82
CA PRO A 157 9.60 -11.51 -1.99
C PRO A 157 8.21 -10.95 -1.66
N GLU A 158 7.55 -11.51 -0.65
CA GLU A 158 6.21 -11.10 -0.25
C GLU A 158 6.18 -9.68 0.31
N ALA A 159 7.12 -9.34 1.19
CA ALA A 159 7.22 -8.01 1.79
C ALA A 159 7.65 -6.95 0.75
N ALA A 160 8.62 -7.29 -0.09
CA ALA A 160 9.07 -6.42 -1.17
C ALA A 160 7.95 -6.17 -2.20
N TYR A 161 7.18 -7.21 -2.57
CA TYR A 161 6.04 -7.07 -3.46
C TYR A 161 4.93 -6.23 -2.83
N GLN A 162 4.58 -6.46 -1.56
CA GLN A 162 3.59 -5.65 -0.85
C GLN A 162 3.98 -4.17 -0.86
N LEU A 163 5.23 -3.84 -0.56
CA LEU A 163 5.68 -2.45 -0.52
C LEU A 163 5.78 -1.86 -1.92
N LEU A 164 6.61 -2.44 -2.78
CA LEU A 164 7.01 -1.83 -4.06
C LEU A 164 6.04 -2.15 -5.21
N GLY A 165 5.47 -3.35 -5.23
CA GLY A 165 4.54 -3.79 -6.26
C GLY A 165 3.07 -3.46 -5.97
N TRP A 166 2.74 -3.10 -4.74
CA TRP A 166 1.39 -2.75 -4.32
C TRP A 166 1.34 -1.36 -3.67
N ASP A 167 1.74 -1.23 -2.40
CA ASP A 167 1.50 -0.03 -1.58
C ASP A 167 1.99 1.26 -2.22
N MET A 168 3.17 1.26 -2.85
CA MET A 168 3.74 2.48 -3.44
C MET A 168 3.87 2.45 -4.95
N SER A 169 3.41 1.39 -5.64
CA SER A 169 3.62 1.22 -7.08
C SER A 169 3.09 2.40 -7.88
N ASP A 170 1.83 2.77 -7.66
CA ASP A 170 1.16 3.85 -8.42
C ASP A 170 1.75 5.23 -8.13
N LEU A 171 2.24 5.45 -6.90
CA LEU A 171 2.95 6.67 -6.55
C LEU A 171 4.31 6.75 -7.27
N LEU A 172 5.09 5.67 -7.27
CA LEU A 172 6.45 5.67 -7.82
C LEU A 172 6.51 5.82 -9.35
N VAL A 173 5.41 5.52 -10.04
CA VAL A 173 5.29 5.64 -11.50
C VAL A 173 4.58 6.92 -11.94
N SER A 174 4.17 7.78 -11.01
CA SER A 174 3.45 9.01 -11.37
C SER A 174 4.39 10.04 -12.00
N GLU A 175 3.91 10.76 -13.01
CA GLU A 175 4.69 11.78 -13.73
C GLU A 175 5.12 12.95 -12.82
N GLU A 176 4.36 13.24 -11.77
CA GLU A 176 4.72 14.24 -10.77
C GLU A 176 5.83 13.74 -9.83
N MET A 177 5.85 12.45 -9.53
CA MET A 177 6.79 11.84 -8.58
C MET A 177 8.13 11.49 -9.24
N LEU A 178 8.13 11.02 -10.48
CA LEU A 178 9.32 10.53 -11.18
C LEU A 178 10.48 11.55 -11.21
N PRO A 179 10.29 12.85 -11.52
CA PRO A 179 11.38 13.83 -11.48
C PRO A 179 12.01 13.99 -10.09
N LEU A 180 11.18 13.90 -9.04
CA LEU A 180 11.64 13.99 -7.65
C LEU A 180 12.42 12.73 -7.25
N LEU A 181 11.92 11.55 -7.61
CA LEU A 181 12.62 10.28 -7.40
C LEU A 181 13.96 10.25 -8.10
N VAL A 182 14.03 10.68 -9.37
CA VAL A 182 15.29 10.75 -10.13
C VAL A 182 16.32 11.63 -9.42
N ARG A 183 15.90 12.81 -8.93
CA ARG A 183 16.78 13.67 -8.13
C ARG A 183 17.21 12.99 -6.84
N GLU A 184 16.27 12.37 -6.12
CA GLU A 184 16.54 11.77 -4.82
C GLU A 184 17.47 10.56 -4.92
N VAL A 185 17.21 9.60 -5.82
CA VAL A 185 18.07 8.40 -5.97
C VAL A 185 19.46 8.72 -6.51
N LYS A 186 19.64 9.89 -7.14
CA LYS A 186 20.96 10.39 -7.54
C LYS A 186 21.84 10.67 -6.32
N GLU A 187 21.27 11.32 -5.31
CA GLU A 187 21.98 11.75 -4.09
C GLU A 187 21.93 10.68 -2.99
N ASN A 188 20.80 10.00 -2.87
CA ASN A 188 20.52 8.99 -1.86
C ASN A 188 20.82 7.58 -2.36
N GLY A 189 22.08 7.17 -2.20
CA GLY A 189 22.52 5.83 -2.57
C GLY A 189 21.86 4.70 -1.77
N ARG A 190 21.24 4.99 -0.61
CA ARG A 190 20.49 3.98 0.16
C ARG A 190 19.14 3.72 -0.49
N LEU A 191 18.38 4.77 -0.80
CA LEU A 191 17.10 4.65 -1.51
C LEU A 191 17.27 3.91 -2.84
N ALA A 192 18.30 4.25 -3.61
CA ALA A 192 18.62 3.55 -4.85
C ALA A 192 18.80 2.04 -4.65
N ARG A 193 19.47 1.60 -3.58
CA ARG A 193 19.62 0.17 -3.28
C ARG A 193 18.32 -0.47 -2.80
N GLN A 194 17.53 0.24 -2.00
CA GLN A 194 16.23 -0.26 -1.53
C GLN A 194 15.26 -0.50 -2.69
N LEU A 195 15.28 0.36 -3.72
CA LEU A 195 14.43 0.22 -4.90
C LEU A 195 14.97 -0.84 -5.88
N PHE A 196 16.28 -0.85 -6.16
CA PHE A 196 16.85 -1.68 -7.24
C PHE A 196 17.50 -2.99 -6.78
N GLN A 197 17.68 -3.20 -5.47
CA GLN A 197 18.26 -4.43 -4.92
C GLN A 197 17.33 -5.13 -3.92
N SER A 198 16.03 -4.85 -3.97
CA SER A 198 15.02 -5.61 -3.25
C SER A 198 14.66 -6.91 -3.98
N ALA A 199 13.90 -7.77 -3.33
CA ALA A 199 13.35 -9.00 -3.89
C ALA A 199 12.24 -8.77 -4.91
N TYR A 200 11.83 -7.52 -5.12
CA TYR A 200 10.86 -7.14 -6.12
C TYR A 200 11.47 -6.16 -7.12
N VAL A 201 11.50 -6.55 -8.38
CA VAL A 201 11.83 -5.69 -9.52
C VAL A 201 10.68 -5.75 -10.51
N GLY A 202 10.13 -4.60 -10.87
CA GLY A 202 9.01 -4.50 -11.79
C GLY A 202 8.82 -3.07 -12.31
N ARG A 203 7.56 -2.69 -12.50
CA ARG A 203 7.17 -1.43 -13.14
C ARG A 203 7.79 -0.18 -12.50
N PRO A 204 7.86 -0.02 -11.16
CA PRO A 204 8.48 1.18 -10.57
C PRO A 204 9.94 1.39 -10.98
N GLN A 205 10.73 0.31 -11.07
CA GLN A 205 12.13 0.38 -11.46
C GLN A 205 12.29 0.71 -12.94
N GLU A 206 11.46 0.11 -13.80
CA GLU A 206 11.45 0.40 -15.23
C GLU A 206 11.09 1.86 -15.53
N GLU A 207 10.01 2.35 -14.94
CA GLU A 207 9.57 3.74 -15.12
C GLU A 207 10.59 4.74 -14.60
N LEU A 208 11.25 4.44 -13.47
CA LEU A 208 12.33 5.27 -12.95
C LEU A 208 13.56 5.28 -13.87
N LEU A 209 13.90 4.14 -14.49
CA LEU A 209 14.96 4.08 -15.50
C LEU A 209 14.60 4.87 -16.75
N ASN A 210 13.37 4.75 -17.23
CA ASN A 210 12.88 5.50 -18.38
C ASN A 210 12.85 7.00 -18.09
N ALA A 211 12.39 7.41 -16.90
CA ALA A 211 12.44 8.79 -16.44
C ALA A 211 13.88 9.35 -16.41
N CYS A 212 14.87 8.56 -15.96
CA CYS A 212 16.28 8.98 -16.06
C CYS A 212 16.69 9.27 -17.52
N GLY A 213 16.25 8.42 -18.47
CA GLY A 213 16.48 8.63 -19.90
C GLY A 213 15.83 9.91 -20.42
N ARG A 214 14.53 10.11 -20.13
CA ARG A 214 13.75 11.30 -20.53
C ARG A 214 14.32 12.61 -19.96
N LEU A 215 14.86 12.57 -18.74
CA LEU A 215 15.48 13.72 -18.07
C LEU A 215 16.96 13.92 -18.43
N GLY A 216 17.55 13.06 -19.27
CA GLY A 216 18.96 13.15 -19.68
C GLY A 216 19.97 12.69 -18.62
N GLU A 217 19.52 12.05 -17.55
CA GLU A 217 20.32 11.55 -16.43
C GLU A 217 20.98 10.19 -16.76
N ARG A 218 21.76 10.15 -17.86
CA ARG A 218 22.33 8.90 -18.42
C ARG A 218 23.31 8.19 -17.49
N GLU A 219 24.12 8.93 -16.73
CA GLU A 219 25.04 8.34 -15.75
C GLU A 219 24.30 7.70 -14.57
N LEU A 220 23.20 8.32 -14.14
CA LEU A 220 22.34 7.74 -13.12
C LEU A 220 21.66 6.49 -13.64
N GLN A 221 21.06 6.55 -14.84
CA GLN A 221 20.42 5.41 -15.49
C GLN A 221 21.37 4.20 -15.56
N ARG A 222 22.62 4.42 -15.98
CA ARG A 222 23.67 3.38 -16.00
C ARG A 222 23.96 2.82 -14.61
N ARG A 223 24.12 3.69 -13.61
CA ARG A 223 24.36 3.26 -12.22
C ARG A 223 23.20 2.42 -11.65
N LEU A 224 21.95 2.77 -11.95
CA LEU A 224 20.78 2.02 -11.51
C LEU A 224 20.68 0.65 -12.21
N LEU A 225 21.01 0.58 -13.51
CA LEU A 225 21.16 -0.69 -14.23
C LEU A 225 22.27 -1.56 -13.65
N GLU A 226 23.39 -0.98 -13.23
CA GLU A 226 24.47 -1.71 -12.52
C GLU A 226 24.01 -2.25 -11.17
N LEU A 227 23.09 -1.57 -10.46
CA LEU A 227 22.48 -2.10 -9.24
C LEU A 227 21.59 -3.29 -9.52
N LEU A 228 20.73 -3.21 -10.56
CA LEU A 228 19.90 -4.34 -11.00
C LEU A 228 20.72 -5.54 -11.43
N ALA A 229 21.77 -5.33 -12.23
CA ALA A 229 22.65 -6.43 -12.67
C ALA A 229 23.33 -7.17 -11.50
N ARG A 230 23.40 -6.53 -10.32
CA ARG A 230 23.95 -7.10 -9.08
C ARG A 230 22.87 -7.57 -8.11
N ASN A 231 21.59 -7.45 -8.46
CA ASN A 231 20.49 -7.91 -7.65
C ASN A 231 20.47 -9.47 -7.67
N PRO A 232 20.49 -10.15 -6.51
CA PRO A 232 20.49 -11.61 -6.47
C PRO A 232 19.14 -12.26 -6.82
N PHE A 233 18.05 -11.48 -6.88
CA PHE A 233 16.71 -12.00 -7.14
C PHE A 233 16.42 -12.05 -8.66
N PRO A 234 15.70 -13.09 -9.13
CA PRO A 234 15.35 -13.22 -10.53
C PRO A 234 14.37 -12.11 -10.94
N HIS A 235 14.64 -11.47 -12.08
CA HIS A 235 13.76 -10.47 -12.66
C HIS A 235 13.95 -10.42 -14.18
N ASP A 236 12.92 -9.93 -14.88
CA ASP A 236 13.01 -9.68 -16.30
C ASP A 236 13.94 -8.47 -16.58
N PRO A 237 14.55 -8.40 -17.78
CA PRO A 237 15.27 -7.20 -18.18
C PRO A 237 14.28 -6.03 -18.30
N PRO A 238 14.64 -4.81 -17.84
CA PRO A 238 13.76 -3.66 -17.95
C PRO A 238 13.56 -3.26 -19.41
N GLU A 239 12.33 -2.91 -19.78
CA GLU A 239 11.99 -2.38 -21.11
C GLU A 239 12.31 -0.88 -21.16
N LEU A 240 13.45 -0.55 -21.77
CA LEU A 240 13.91 0.83 -21.88
C LEU A 240 13.34 1.54 -23.11
N GLU A 241 12.78 2.73 -22.90
CA GLU A 241 12.37 3.63 -23.96
C GLU A 241 13.58 4.14 -24.77
N PRO A 242 13.46 4.26 -26.11
CA PRO A 242 14.54 4.70 -26.99
C PRO A 242 14.99 6.16 -26.76
#